data_AF-A0A497PN65-F1
#
_entry.id   AF-A0A497PN65-F1
#
_cell.length_a   1.000
_cell.length_b   1.000
_cell.length_c   1.000
_cell.angle_alpha   90.00
_cell.angle_beta   90.00
_cell.angle_gamma   90.00
#
_symmetry.space_group_name_H-M   'P 1'
#
loop_
_entity.id
_entity.type
_entity.pdbx_description
1 polymer ?
#
loop_
_entity_poly.entity_id
_entity_poly.type
_entity_poly.pdbx_seq_one_letter_code
_entity_poly.pdbx_strand_id
1 'polypeptide(L)'
;MEKVKYVKFSGKKRGLSEIYQTVHLEFAFATKEEEGVYKAAHQFVLCRDFLHDVIWSQLNKKPVLIYGFKFAANKDDRIDTDKTKLFIRKPDIANHLERVEKVLHIFEKRMRIKKTKIYATQCKTIFLVVGSKSWMSSTQMISLYTLLIRMASNEDARIQEFLEKPKTFGEMMHAWKYNSGKISRLCKDAA
;
A
#
# COMPACT_ATOMS: atom_id res chain seq x y z
N MET A 1 8.84 -15.62 8.91
CA MET A 1 8.21 -14.28 9.02
C MET A 1 8.05 -13.94 10.49
N GLU A 2 8.56 -12.78 10.90
CA GLU A 2 8.43 -12.32 12.29
C GLU A 2 6.96 -11.97 12.61
N LYS A 3 6.55 -12.13 13.86
CA LYS A 3 5.17 -11.87 14.32
C LYS A 3 5.11 -10.57 15.11
N VAL A 4 4.04 -9.81 14.90
CA VAL A 4 3.74 -8.55 15.62
C VAL A 4 2.30 -8.54 16.10
N LYS A 5 2.01 -7.76 17.14
CA LYS A 5 0.67 -7.55 17.67
C LYS A 5 0.00 -6.39 16.94
N TYR A 6 -1.14 -6.68 16.30
CA TYR A 6 -2.02 -5.70 15.69
C TYR A 6 -3.02 -5.16 16.72
N VAL A 7 -3.12 -3.84 16.84
CA VAL A 7 -4.14 -3.14 17.63
C VAL A 7 -5.10 -2.45 16.68
N LYS A 8 -6.40 -2.74 16.84
CA LYS A 8 -7.45 -2.16 16.00
C LYS A 8 -7.50 -0.65 16.18
N PHE A 9 -7.90 0.04 15.11
CA PHE A 9 -8.22 1.46 15.17
C PHE A 9 -9.31 1.70 16.22
N SER A 10 -9.09 2.66 17.12
CA SER A 10 -9.98 2.97 18.25
C SER A 10 -11.04 4.02 17.92
N GLY A 11 -10.94 4.71 16.78
CA GLY A 11 -11.91 5.74 16.41
C GLY A 11 -13.22 5.18 15.85
N LYS A 12 -14.22 6.05 15.73
CA LYS A 12 -15.53 5.70 15.17
C LYS A 12 -15.39 5.33 13.70
N LYS A 13 -15.77 4.10 13.35
CA LYS A 13 -15.87 3.67 11.95
C LYS A 13 -16.96 4.47 11.23
N ARG A 14 -16.70 4.84 9.99
CA ARG A 14 -17.59 5.64 9.14
C ARG A 14 -17.77 4.96 7.80
N GLY A 15 -18.95 5.10 7.22
CA GLY A 15 -19.17 4.77 5.81
C GLY A 15 -18.28 5.67 4.95
N LEU A 16 -17.50 5.05 4.07
CA LEU A 16 -16.62 5.75 3.14
C LEU A 16 -17.24 5.72 1.75
N SER A 17 -17.24 6.86 1.06
CA SER A 17 -17.67 6.93 -0.34
C SER A 17 -16.49 6.62 -1.27
N GLU A 18 -16.03 5.37 -1.23
CA GLU A 18 -14.89 4.91 -2.01
C GLU A 18 -15.30 4.47 -3.42
N ILE A 19 -14.48 4.80 -4.41
CA ILE A 19 -14.64 4.29 -5.77
C ILE A 19 -14.21 2.82 -5.78
N TYR A 20 -15.00 1.98 -6.45
CA TYR A 20 -14.70 0.56 -6.64
C TYR A 20 -13.28 0.34 -7.19
N GLN A 21 -12.63 -0.73 -6.71
CA GLN A 21 -11.29 -1.12 -7.11
C GLN A 21 -11.30 -2.60 -7.50
N THR A 22 -10.65 -2.95 -8.62
CA THR A 22 -10.59 -4.34 -9.12
C THR A 22 -10.00 -5.31 -8.11
N VAL A 23 -9.03 -4.85 -7.31
CA VAL A 23 -8.44 -5.63 -6.21
C VAL A 23 -8.91 -5.06 -4.88
N HIS A 24 -9.67 -5.86 -4.14
CA HIS A 24 -10.16 -5.50 -2.80
C HIS A 24 -9.04 -5.66 -1.75
N LEU A 25 -8.04 -4.78 -1.83
CA LEU A 25 -6.92 -4.70 -0.90
C LEU A 25 -6.99 -3.38 -0.16
N GLU A 26 -7.19 -3.46 1.15
CA GLU A 26 -7.34 -2.29 2.01
C GLU A 26 -6.04 -1.97 2.73
N PHE A 27 -5.86 -0.69 3.04
CA PHE A 27 -4.68 -0.14 3.69
C PHE A 27 -5.05 0.65 4.95
N ALA A 28 -4.16 0.64 5.93
CA ALA A 28 -4.18 1.59 7.03
C ALA A 28 -2.76 1.92 7.46
N PHE A 29 -2.43 3.18 7.71
CA PHE A 29 -1.16 3.49 8.37
C PHE A 29 -1.09 2.84 9.75
N ALA A 30 0.10 2.42 10.13
CA ALA A 30 0.40 1.81 11.41
C ALA A 30 1.29 2.74 12.24
N THR A 31 1.01 2.80 13.53
CA THR A 31 1.76 3.56 14.53
C THR A 31 2.30 2.58 15.55
N LYS A 32 3.58 2.69 15.85
CA LYS A 32 4.23 1.85 16.85
C LYS A 32 3.86 2.38 18.24
N GLU A 33 3.21 1.55 19.04
CA GLU A 33 2.92 1.86 20.45
C GLU A 33 4.10 1.40 21.32
N GLU A 34 4.54 0.16 21.11
CA GLU A 34 5.63 -0.49 21.84
C GLU A 34 6.41 -1.42 20.90
N GLU A 35 7.51 -2.01 21.38
CA GLU A 35 8.23 -3.00 20.58
C GLU A 35 7.33 -4.19 20.23
N GLY A 36 7.21 -4.49 18.94
CA GLY A 36 6.31 -5.53 18.44
C GLY A 36 4.81 -5.23 18.50
N VAL A 37 4.37 -4.04 18.96
CA VAL A 37 2.94 -3.66 19.05
C VAL A 37 2.63 -2.46 18.16
N TYR A 38 1.70 -2.65 17.22
CA TYR A 38 1.37 -1.65 16.21
C TYR A 38 -0.14 -1.43 16.14
N LYS A 39 -0.56 -0.17 16.17
CA LYS A 39 -1.96 0.27 16.11
C LYS A 39 -2.28 0.85 14.74
N ALA A 40 -3.46 0.53 14.20
CA ALA A 40 -3.93 1.21 13.00
C ALA A 40 -4.30 2.67 13.32
N ALA A 41 -3.65 3.62 12.63
CA ALA A 41 -3.83 5.06 12.82
C ALA A 41 -5.19 5.57 12.30
N HIS A 42 -5.81 4.83 11.39
CA HIS A 42 -7.14 5.11 10.88
C HIS A 42 -7.85 3.82 10.49
N GLN A 43 -9.15 3.90 10.18
CA GLN A 43 -9.86 2.74 9.64
C GLN A 43 -9.27 2.30 8.30
N PHE A 44 -9.37 1.02 7.97
CA PHE A 44 -8.94 0.50 6.68
C PHE A 44 -9.68 1.18 5.52
N VAL A 45 -8.94 1.49 4.46
CA VAL A 45 -9.43 2.17 3.26
C VAL A 45 -8.99 1.44 2.00
N LEU A 46 -9.81 1.44 0.97
CA LEU A 46 -9.47 0.99 -0.39
C LEU A 46 -8.81 2.10 -1.21
N CYS A 47 -9.20 3.36 -0.97
CA CYS A 47 -8.76 4.50 -1.75
C CYS A 47 -7.37 4.98 -1.31
N ARG A 48 -6.46 5.10 -2.29
CA ARG A 48 -5.11 5.62 -2.08
C ARG A 48 -5.09 7.11 -1.70
N ASP A 49 -6.10 7.88 -2.11
CA ASP A 49 -6.16 9.32 -1.88
C ASP A 49 -6.34 9.62 -0.39
N PHE A 50 -7.07 8.78 0.36
CA PHE A 50 -7.16 8.90 1.81
C PHE A 50 -5.79 8.72 2.50
N LEU A 51 -4.86 7.96 1.92
CA LEU A 51 -3.49 7.89 2.44
C LEU A 51 -2.74 9.20 2.21
N HIS A 52 -3.04 9.92 1.12
CA HIS A 52 -2.46 11.25 0.87
C HIS A 52 -2.99 12.26 1.87
N ASP A 53 -4.29 12.22 2.13
CA ASP A 53 -4.96 13.05 3.13
C ASP A 53 -4.35 12.87 4.52
N VAL A 54 -4.04 11.63 4.89
CA VAL A 54 -3.36 11.31 6.16
C VAL A 54 -1.97 11.93 6.21
N ILE A 55 -1.16 11.79 5.15
CA ILE A 55 0.17 12.41 5.08
C ILE A 55 0.05 13.94 5.12
N TRP A 56 -0.86 14.52 4.35
CA TRP A 56 -1.09 15.97 4.31
C TRP A 56 -1.51 16.50 5.68
N SER A 57 -2.43 15.81 6.36
CA SER A 57 -2.87 16.14 7.71
C SER A 57 -1.71 16.05 8.72
N GLN A 58 -0.88 15.02 8.61
CA GLN A 58 0.30 14.84 9.46
C GLN A 58 1.32 15.99 9.28
N LEU A 59 1.56 16.44 8.05
CA LEU A 59 2.49 17.51 7.74
C LEU A 59 1.96 18.89 8.15
N ASN A 60 0.68 19.17 7.87
CA ASN A 60 0.07 20.48 8.10
C ASN A 60 -0.55 20.64 9.49
N LYS A 61 -0.65 19.55 10.27
CA LYS A 61 -1.35 19.50 11.58
C LYS A 61 -2.80 19.97 11.52
N LYS A 62 -3.43 19.84 10.35
CA LYS A 62 -4.83 20.20 10.09
C LYS A 62 -5.67 18.93 9.93
N PRO A 63 -6.89 18.90 10.49
CA PRO A 63 -7.78 17.76 10.28
C PRO A 63 -8.24 17.69 8.82
N VAL A 64 -8.47 16.48 8.33
CA VAL A 64 -9.12 16.23 7.04
C VAL A 64 -10.47 15.56 7.28
N LEU A 65 -11.48 15.99 6.52
CA LEU A 65 -12.79 15.37 6.43
C LEU A 65 -13.22 15.38 4.97
N ILE A 66 -13.15 14.22 4.30
CA ILE A 66 -13.52 14.09 2.89
C ILE A 66 -14.15 12.72 2.63
N TYR A 67 -15.27 12.68 1.90
CA TYR A 67 -15.96 11.43 1.54
C TYR A 67 -16.23 10.46 2.73
N GLY A 68 -16.56 11.03 3.89
CA GLY A 68 -16.78 10.26 5.13
C GLY A 68 -15.50 9.84 5.87
N PHE A 69 -14.33 9.93 5.24
CA PHE A 69 -13.04 9.74 5.87
C PHE A 69 -12.70 10.93 6.77
N LYS A 70 -12.26 10.66 8.00
CA LYS A 70 -11.83 11.67 8.95
C LYS A 70 -10.49 11.27 9.56
N PHE A 71 -9.55 12.21 9.58
CA PHE A 71 -8.25 12.01 10.21
C PHE A 71 -7.74 13.33 10.79
N ALA A 72 -7.15 13.30 11.99
CA ALA A 72 -6.70 14.51 12.67
C ALA A 72 -5.39 14.26 13.45
N ALA A 73 -4.26 14.57 12.83
CA ALA A 73 -2.92 14.39 13.41
C ALA A 73 -2.68 15.10 14.75
N ASN A 74 -3.50 16.09 15.07
CA ASN A 74 -3.42 16.88 16.31
C ASN A 74 -4.24 16.28 17.48
N LYS A 75 -5.06 15.24 17.24
CA LYS A 75 -5.97 14.63 18.24
C LYS A 75 -5.76 13.11 18.31
N ASP A 76 -4.53 12.71 18.59
CA ASP A 76 -4.07 11.32 18.82
C ASP A 76 -3.95 10.41 17.58
N ASP A 77 -4.49 10.79 16.43
CA ASP A 77 -4.32 10.04 15.18
C ASP A 77 -2.97 10.39 14.52
N ARG A 78 -1.83 9.97 15.10
CA ARG A 78 -0.50 10.21 14.51
C ARG A 78 -0.05 9.02 13.70
N ILE A 79 0.64 9.28 12.60
CA ILE A 79 1.41 8.27 11.87
C ILE A 79 2.89 8.41 12.18
N ASP A 80 3.58 7.28 12.17
CA ASP A 80 5.04 7.26 12.24
C ASP A 80 5.65 7.76 10.92
N THR A 81 6.65 8.65 11.02
CA THR A 81 7.34 9.23 9.85
C THR A 81 8.80 8.76 9.70
N ASP A 82 9.31 7.98 10.65
CA ASP A 82 10.67 7.40 10.62
C ASP A 82 10.81 6.28 9.59
N LYS A 83 9.71 5.56 9.34
CA LYS A 83 9.55 4.46 8.39
C LYS A 83 8.13 4.46 7.87
N THR A 84 7.94 3.89 6.69
CA THR A 84 6.59 3.67 6.15
C THR A 84 6.03 2.39 6.74
N LYS A 85 5.03 2.50 7.62
CA LYS A 85 4.37 1.36 8.27
C LYS A 85 2.92 1.30 7.82
N LEU A 86 2.55 0.25 7.10
CA LEU A 86 1.21 0.06 6.56
C LEU A 86 0.69 -1.32 6.95
N PHE A 87 -0.51 -1.36 7.53
CA PHE A 87 -1.31 -2.57 7.51
C PHE A 87 -1.93 -2.76 6.15
N ILE A 88 -1.85 -3.99 5.65
CA ILE A 88 -2.56 -4.45 4.46
C ILE A 88 -3.60 -5.48 4.88
N ARG A 89 -4.80 -5.41 4.29
CA ARG A 89 -5.91 -6.34 4.60
C ARG A 89 -6.57 -6.85 3.33
N LYS A 90 -6.57 -8.17 3.16
CA LYS A 90 -7.30 -8.93 2.13
C LYS A 90 -7.43 -10.40 2.61
N PRO A 91 -8.55 -11.12 2.36
CA PRO A 91 -8.80 -12.46 2.89
C PRO A 91 -7.70 -13.51 2.60
N ASP A 92 -7.13 -13.48 1.40
CA ASP A 92 -6.16 -14.44 0.86
C ASP A 92 -4.76 -13.84 0.73
N ILE A 93 -4.50 -12.68 1.35
CA ILE A 93 -3.26 -11.91 1.18
C ILE A 93 -1.99 -12.72 1.45
N ALA A 94 -2.06 -13.71 2.35
CA ALA A 94 -0.96 -14.59 2.70
C ALA A 94 -0.33 -15.29 1.48
N ASN A 95 -1.15 -15.64 0.49
CA ASN A 95 -0.71 -16.32 -0.74
C ASN A 95 0.09 -15.41 -1.68
N HIS A 96 0.03 -14.09 -1.46
CA HIS A 96 0.64 -13.09 -2.35
C HIS A 96 1.86 -12.42 -1.73
N LEU A 97 2.17 -12.66 -0.45
CA LEU A 97 3.20 -11.91 0.29
C LEU A 97 4.59 -12.05 -0.30
N GLU A 98 4.97 -13.25 -0.75
CA GLU A 98 6.26 -13.48 -1.39
C GLU A 98 6.39 -12.66 -2.68
N ARG A 99 5.31 -12.60 -3.47
CA ARG A 99 5.28 -11.80 -4.70
C ARG A 99 5.32 -10.30 -4.40
N VAL A 100 4.57 -9.85 -3.40
CA VAL A 100 4.61 -8.46 -2.92
C VAL A 100 6.05 -8.07 -2.53
N GLU A 101 6.72 -8.91 -1.74
CA GLU A 101 8.10 -8.66 -1.32
C GLU A 101 9.06 -8.61 -2.51
N LYS A 102 8.97 -9.58 -3.43
CA LYS A 102 9.79 -9.64 -4.66
C LYS A 102 9.64 -8.37 -5.50
N VAL A 103 8.40 -7.95 -5.78
CA VAL A 103 8.12 -6.77 -6.61
C VAL A 103 8.68 -5.52 -5.94
N LEU A 104 8.39 -5.32 -4.64
CA LEU A 104 8.90 -4.15 -3.91
C LEU A 104 10.43 -4.10 -3.91
N HIS A 105 11.11 -5.23 -3.68
CA HIS A 105 12.58 -5.27 -3.63
C HIS A 105 13.24 -4.93 -4.98
N ILE A 106 12.60 -5.20 -6.12
CA ILE A 106 13.10 -4.79 -7.45
C ILE A 106 13.18 -3.26 -7.53
N PHE A 107 12.10 -2.57 -7.14
CA PHE A 107 12.07 -1.10 -7.14
C PHE A 107 13.01 -0.52 -6.08
N GLU A 108 13.03 -1.09 -4.88
CA GLU A 108 13.87 -0.60 -3.78
C GLU A 108 15.36 -0.73 -4.10
N LYS A 109 15.77 -1.83 -4.76
CA LYS A 109 17.13 -2.00 -5.26
C LYS A 109 17.49 -0.92 -6.29
N ARG A 110 16.58 -0.60 -7.22
CA ARG A 110 16.80 0.44 -8.25
C ARG A 110 16.91 1.84 -7.65
N MET A 111 16.10 2.13 -6.64
CA MET A 111 16.09 3.41 -5.92
C MET A 111 17.16 3.52 -4.84
N ARG A 112 17.87 2.42 -4.53
CA ARG A 112 18.89 2.34 -3.46
C ARG A 112 18.33 2.70 -2.08
N ILE A 113 17.10 2.27 -1.79
CA ILE A 113 16.46 2.46 -0.48
C ILE A 113 16.40 1.17 0.32
N LYS A 114 16.13 1.28 1.63
CA LYS A 114 16.00 0.12 2.52
C LYS A 114 14.85 -0.78 2.07
N LYS A 115 15.11 -2.09 2.03
CA LYS A 115 14.14 -3.11 1.63
C LYS A 115 12.94 -3.15 2.58
N THR A 116 11.76 -3.35 2.02
CA THR A 116 10.53 -3.61 2.76
C THR A 116 10.61 -4.98 3.46
N LYS A 117 10.10 -5.04 4.68
CA LYS A 117 9.87 -6.27 5.45
C LYS A 117 8.38 -6.44 5.72
N ILE A 118 7.92 -7.68 5.70
CA ILE A 118 6.53 -8.04 6.00
C ILE A 118 6.50 -8.84 7.30
N TYR A 119 5.58 -8.47 8.19
CA TYR A 119 5.37 -9.09 9.49
C TYR A 119 3.97 -9.68 9.57
N ALA A 120 3.88 -10.89 10.10
CA ALA A 120 2.60 -11.54 10.35
C ALA A 120 1.95 -10.93 11.60
N THR A 121 0.63 -10.75 11.57
CA THR A 121 -0.12 -10.36 12.76
C THR A 121 -0.86 -11.57 13.36
N GLN A 122 -1.52 -11.39 14.51
CA GLN A 122 -2.44 -12.40 15.04
C GLN A 122 -3.69 -12.61 14.16
N CYS A 123 -3.96 -11.72 13.19
CA CYS A 123 -5.04 -11.85 12.22
C CYS A 123 -4.50 -12.37 10.89
N LYS A 124 -4.99 -13.54 10.43
CA LYS A 124 -4.52 -14.17 9.19
C LYS A 124 -4.75 -13.34 7.91
N THR A 125 -5.66 -12.37 7.97
CA THR A 125 -6.02 -11.50 6.85
C THR A 125 -5.33 -10.14 6.90
N ILE A 126 -4.50 -9.87 7.92
CA ILE A 126 -3.84 -8.59 8.14
C ILE A 126 -2.34 -8.81 8.32
N PHE A 127 -1.55 -8.10 7.53
CA PHE A 127 -0.09 -8.10 7.63
C PHE A 127 0.42 -6.68 7.79
N LEU A 128 1.54 -6.53 8.49
CA LEU A 128 2.22 -5.25 8.61
C LEU A 128 3.37 -5.22 7.61
N VAL A 129 3.36 -4.20 6.76
CA VAL A 129 4.40 -3.94 5.77
C VAL A 129 5.21 -2.73 6.26
N VAL A 130 6.51 -2.92 6.45
CA VAL A 130 7.43 -1.88 6.94
C VAL A 130 8.47 -1.60 5.86
N GLY A 131 8.35 -0.43 5.23
CA GLY A 131 9.27 0.07 4.21
C GLY A 131 10.13 1.25 4.68
N SER A 132 11.06 1.67 3.82
CA SER A 132 11.82 2.92 4.01
C SER A 132 10.89 4.13 4.09
N LYS A 133 11.25 5.15 4.90
CA LYS A 133 10.54 6.45 4.92
C LYS A 133 10.43 7.13 3.56
N SER A 134 11.32 6.77 2.62
CA SER A 134 11.29 7.23 1.24
C SER A 134 9.95 6.95 0.54
N TRP A 135 9.22 5.91 0.94
CA TRP A 135 7.89 5.63 0.39
C TRP A 135 6.83 6.65 0.80
N MET A 136 7.08 7.44 1.85
CA MET A 136 6.22 8.54 2.30
C MET A 136 6.80 9.93 2.01
N SER A 137 7.88 10.03 1.23
CA SER A 137 8.49 11.34 0.94
C SER A 137 7.60 12.25 0.09
N SER A 138 6.66 11.66 -0.67
CA SER A 138 5.65 12.38 -1.43
C SER A 138 4.38 11.53 -1.63
N THR A 139 3.28 12.19 -2.02
CA THR A 139 2.01 11.51 -2.34
C THR A 139 2.13 10.55 -3.53
N GLN A 140 3.03 10.85 -4.48
CA GLN A 140 3.33 9.97 -5.61
C GLN A 140 4.07 8.72 -5.15
N MET A 141 4.99 8.84 -4.18
CA MET A 141 5.74 7.69 -3.66
C MET A 141 4.83 6.71 -2.93
N ILE A 142 3.92 7.20 -2.08
CA ILE A 142 2.97 6.32 -1.38
C ILE A 142 1.94 5.72 -2.36
N SER A 143 1.55 6.47 -3.40
CA SER A 143 0.71 5.95 -4.49
C SER A 143 1.40 4.81 -5.22
N LEU A 144 2.67 4.98 -5.59
CA LEU A 144 3.44 3.95 -6.25
C LEU A 144 3.58 2.73 -5.33
N TYR A 145 3.93 2.94 -4.07
CA TYR A 145 4.09 1.86 -3.10
C TYR A 145 2.83 1.00 -2.96
N THR A 146 1.68 1.63 -2.73
CA THR A 146 0.39 0.94 -2.58
C THR A 146 -0.08 0.30 -3.88
N LEU A 147 0.20 0.92 -5.03
CA LEU A 147 -0.07 0.35 -6.35
C LEU A 147 0.74 -0.94 -6.57
N LEU A 148 2.03 -0.96 -6.25
CA LEU A 148 2.89 -2.13 -6.41
C LEU A 148 2.40 -3.31 -5.56
N ILE A 149 2.03 -3.05 -4.29
CA ILE A 149 1.45 -4.06 -3.41
C ILE A 149 0.15 -4.60 -4.03
N ARG A 150 -0.72 -3.72 -4.55
CA ARG A 150 -1.99 -4.11 -5.16
C ARG A 150 -1.81 -4.93 -6.44
N MET A 151 -0.87 -4.54 -7.30
CA MET A 151 -0.53 -5.28 -8.52
C MET A 151 -0.02 -6.69 -8.18
N ALA A 152 0.89 -6.80 -7.19
CA ALA A 152 1.41 -8.08 -6.75
C ALA A 152 0.35 -8.97 -6.07
N SER A 153 -0.70 -8.37 -5.53
CA SER A 153 -1.83 -9.08 -4.88
C SER A 153 -3.00 -9.37 -5.83
N ASN A 154 -2.87 -9.03 -7.12
CA ASN A 154 -3.90 -9.27 -8.13
C ASN A 154 -3.91 -10.76 -8.54
N GLU A 155 -5.00 -11.28 -9.05
CA GLU A 155 -5.12 -12.66 -9.53
C GLU A 155 -5.20 -12.76 -11.06
N ASP A 156 -5.29 -11.62 -11.76
CA ASP A 156 -5.30 -11.57 -13.22
C ASP A 156 -4.03 -12.22 -13.80
N ALA A 157 -4.20 -13.29 -14.57
CA ALA A 157 -3.11 -14.08 -15.13
C ALA A 157 -2.14 -13.25 -15.98
N ARG A 158 -2.61 -12.19 -16.67
CA ARG A 158 -1.76 -11.32 -17.49
C ARG A 158 -0.85 -10.46 -16.62
N ILE A 159 -1.37 -10.00 -15.48
CA ILE A 159 -0.57 -9.28 -14.49
C ILE A 159 0.44 -10.24 -13.88
N GLN A 160 0.06 -11.49 -13.61
CA GLN A 160 0.99 -12.47 -13.06
C GLN A 160 2.12 -12.83 -14.01
N GLU A 161 1.77 -13.14 -15.26
CA GLU A 161 2.75 -13.35 -16.31
C GLU A 161 3.69 -12.13 -16.47
N PHE A 162 3.14 -10.92 -16.38
CA PHE A 162 3.93 -9.69 -16.43
C PHE A 162 4.89 -9.55 -15.23
N LEU A 163 4.50 -9.98 -14.03
CA LEU A 163 5.34 -9.89 -12.82
C LEU A 163 6.37 -11.03 -12.72
N GLU A 164 6.12 -12.16 -13.37
CA GLU A 164 7.02 -13.32 -13.37
C GLU A 164 8.17 -13.19 -14.38
N LYS A 165 7.91 -12.54 -15.54
CA LYS A 165 8.88 -12.39 -16.64
C LYS A 165 10.13 -11.54 -16.31
N PRO A 166 10.03 -10.35 -15.70
CA PRO A 166 11.19 -9.50 -15.50
C PRO A 166 11.94 -9.83 -14.21
N LYS A 167 13.26 -10.05 -14.30
CA LYS A 167 14.17 -10.21 -13.16
C LYS A 167 14.78 -8.88 -12.73
N THR A 168 14.71 -7.86 -13.59
CA THR A 168 15.26 -6.53 -13.37
C THR A 168 14.25 -5.42 -13.66
N PHE A 169 14.50 -4.23 -13.09
CA PHE A 169 13.66 -3.05 -13.33
C PHE A 169 13.59 -2.67 -14.83
N GLY A 170 14.70 -2.82 -15.56
CA GLY A 170 14.76 -2.52 -16.99
C GLY A 170 13.82 -3.42 -17.81
N GLU A 171 13.84 -4.72 -17.53
CA GLU A 171 12.95 -5.70 -18.18
C GLU A 171 11.49 -5.43 -17.86
N MET A 172 11.18 -5.05 -16.61
CA MET A 172 9.82 -4.73 -16.18
C MET A 172 9.29 -3.47 -16.88
N MET A 173 10.10 -2.42 -16.99
CA MET A 173 9.74 -1.21 -17.72
C MET A 173 9.62 -1.46 -19.23
N HIS A 174 10.47 -2.33 -19.79
CA HIS A 174 10.37 -2.75 -21.19
C HIS A 174 9.09 -3.53 -21.45
N ALA A 175 8.77 -4.52 -20.61
CA ALA A 175 7.53 -5.27 -20.67
C ALA A 175 6.30 -4.36 -20.50
N TRP A 176 6.40 -3.33 -19.63
CA TRP A 176 5.31 -2.38 -19.43
C TRP A 176 5.09 -1.51 -20.66
N LYS A 177 6.16 -0.98 -21.27
CA LYS A 177 6.09 -0.25 -22.54
C LYS A 177 5.54 -1.11 -23.68
N TYR A 178 5.98 -2.36 -23.78
CA TYR A 178 5.51 -3.29 -24.81
C TYR A 178 4.02 -3.61 -24.67
N ASN A 179 3.55 -3.85 -23.45
CA ASN A 179 2.14 -4.16 -23.19
C ASN A 179 1.23 -2.92 -23.24
N SER A 180 1.67 -1.76 -22.77
CA SER A 180 0.92 -0.51 -22.91
C SER A 180 0.81 -0.06 -24.37
N GLY A 181 1.83 -0.31 -25.20
CA GLY A 181 1.76 -0.10 -26.64
C GLY A 181 0.79 -1.03 -27.38
N LYS A 182 0.48 -2.21 -26.84
CA LYS A 182 -0.59 -3.08 -27.34
C LYS A 182 -1.98 -2.60 -26.91
N ILE A 183 -2.12 -2.13 -25.67
CA ILE A 183 -3.37 -1.58 -25.13
C ILE A 183 -3.77 -0.30 -25.88
N SER A 184 -2.83 0.57 -26.25
CA SER A 184 -3.12 1.79 -27.00
C SER A 184 -3.53 1.54 -28.46
N ARG A 185 -3.14 0.40 -29.06
CA ARG A 185 -3.62 -0.02 -30.39
C ARG A 185 -5.05 -0.56 -30.33
N LEU A 186 -5.37 -1.38 -29.33
CA LEU A 186 -6.74 -1.88 -29.12
C LEU A 186 -7.78 -0.77 -28.91
N CYS A 187 -7.41 0.36 -28.29
CA CYS A 187 -8.31 1.51 -28.17
C CYS A 187 -8.45 2.35 -29.46
N LYS A 188 -7.52 2.23 -30.41
CA LYS A 188 -7.64 2.89 -31.73
C LYS A 188 -8.48 2.08 -32.71
N ASP A 189 -8.51 0.76 -32.55
CA ASP A 189 -9.27 -0.15 -33.40
C ASP A 189 -10.73 -0.33 -32.92
N ALA A 190 -11.12 0.34 -31.83
CA ALA A 190 -12.47 0.36 -31.26
C ALA A 190 -13.19 1.71 -31.45
N ALA A 191 -12.69 2.56 -32.35
CA ALA A 191 -13.28 3.85 -32.73
C ALA A 191 -13.73 3.81 -34.19
#